data_AF-A0A971Z1S6-F1
#
_entry.id   AF-A0A971Z1S6-F1
#
_cell.length_a   1.000
_cell.length_b   1.000
_cell.length_c   1.000
_cell.angle_alpha   90.00
_cell.angle_beta   90.00
_cell.angle_gamma   90.00
#
_symmetry.space_group_name_H-M   'P 1'
#
loop_
_entity.id
_entity.type
_entity.pdbx_description
1 polymer ?
#
loop_
_entity_poly.entity_id
_entity_poly.type
_entity_poly.pdbx_seq_one_letter_code
_entity_poly.pdbx_strand_id
1 'polypeptide(L)'
;MLDLKFIRSNPEAVREGLRLKRVDAPLDELLELDERRRKNLFAVEQLKAERNENSKAVAECKKTGQDASGLIERTRVIGQEIKALDEELAQIEARIQEILLAIPNIPHPSVPEGDSSDD
;
A
#
# COMPACT_ATOMS: atom_id res chain seq x y z
N MET A 1 -7.11 9.71 13.75
CA MET A 1 -6.80 9.54 12.32
C MET A 1 -7.80 8.56 11.77
N LEU A 2 -8.44 8.91 10.66
CA LEU A 2 -9.44 8.07 10.03
C LEU A 2 -8.77 6.83 9.42
N ASP A 3 -9.39 5.66 9.56
CA ASP A 3 -8.82 4.40 9.06
C ASP A 3 -8.78 4.39 7.52
N LEU A 4 -7.63 4.05 6.93
CA LEU A 4 -7.45 3.96 5.48
C LEU A 4 -8.45 2.99 4.82
N LYS A 5 -8.80 1.89 5.51
CA LYS A 5 -9.82 0.95 5.06
C LYS A 5 -11.19 1.61 4.99
N PHE A 6 -11.54 2.44 5.97
CA PHE A 6 -12.80 3.18 5.97
C PHE A 6 -12.84 4.18 4.81
N ILE A 7 -11.74 4.91 4.60
CA ILE A 7 -11.61 5.87 3.50
C ILE A 7 -11.80 5.19 2.15
N ARG A 8 -11.14 4.06 1.93
CA ARG A 8 -11.29 3.26 0.72
C ARG A 8 -12.71 2.74 0.51
N SER A 9 -13.37 2.28 1.58
CA SER A 9 -14.72 1.73 1.48
C SER A 9 -15.79 2.81 1.33
N ASN A 10 -15.53 4.03 1.78
CA ASN A 10 -16.52 5.11 1.84
C ASN A 10 -15.95 6.47 1.36
N PRO A 11 -15.33 6.55 0.17
CA PRO A 11 -14.64 7.77 -0.27
C PRO A 11 -15.58 8.98 -0.34
N GLU A 12 -16.83 8.79 -0.75
CA GLU A 12 -17.82 9.87 -0.83
C GLU A 12 -18.22 10.42 0.54
N ALA A 13 -18.38 9.56 1.55
CA ALA A 13 -18.66 9.99 2.92
C ALA A 13 -17.47 10.79 3.48
N VAL A 14 -16.24 10.42 3.11
CA VAL A 14 -15.03 11.14 3.50
C VAL A 14 -14.94 12.49 2.80
N ARG A 15 -15.22 12.53 1.50
CA ARG A 15 -15.24 13.77 0.71
C ARG A 15 -16.24 14.78 1.28
N GLU A 16 -17.44 14.32 1.64
CA GLU A 16 -18.44 15.19 2.25
C GLU A 16 -18.01 15.66 3.65
N GLY A 17 -17.44 14.78 4.47
CA GLY A 17 -16.90 15.15 5.78
C GLY A 17 -15.80 16.21 5.70
N LEU A 18 -14.91 16.10 4.71
CA LEU A 18 -13.87 17.11 4.43
C LEU A 18 -14.49 18.44 4.00
N ARG A 19 -15.50 18.42 3.13
CA ARG A 19 -16.23 19.61 2.67
C ARG A 19 -16.93 20.34 3.82
N LEU A 20 -17.64 19.60 4.69
CA LEU A 20 -18.32 20.16 5.86
C LEU A 20 -17.34 20.81 6.84
N LYS A 21 -16.17 20.18 7.03
CA LYS A 21 -15.10 20.72 7.89
C LYS A 21 -14.25 21.80 7.23
N ARG A 22 -14.49 22.12 5.96
CA ARG A 22 -13.70 23.06 5.15
C ARG A 22 -12.21 22.72 5.15
N VAL A 23 -11.89 21.43 5.17
CA VAL A 23 -10.51 20.94 5.08
C VAL A 23 -10.25 20.49 3.67
N ASP A 24 -9.19 21.04 3.08
CA ASP A 24 -8.66 20.57 1.81
C ASP A 24 -7.63 19.47 2.09
N ALA A 25 -7.94 18.25 1.64
CA ALA A 25 -7.05 17.10 1.77
C ALA A 25 -7.05 16.32 0.45
N PRO A 26 -5.89 15.82 -0.01
CA PRO A 26 -5.76 15.16 -1.31
C PRO A 26 -6.29 13.71 -1.24
N LEU A 27 -7.61 13.56 -1.10
CA LEU A 27 -8.30 12.28 -0.97
C LEU A 27 -8.09 11.39 -2.20
N ASP A 28 -8.12 11.97 -3.40
CA ASP A 28 -7.94 11.22 -4.64
C ASP A 28 -6.51 10.67 -4.75
N GLU A 29 -5.49 11.48 -4.38
CA GLU A 29 -4.10 11.02 -4.28
C GLU A 29 -3.95 9.87 -3.28
N LEU A 30 -4.61 9.96 -2.12
CA LEU A 30 -4.59 8.90 -1.11
C LEU A 30 -5.13 7.57 -1.64
N LEU A 31 -6.23 7.60 -2.40
CA LEU A 31 -6.86 6.41 -2.96
C LEU A 31 -5.97 5.76 -4.05
N GLU A 32 -5.37 6.58 -4.91
CA GLU A 32 -4.39 6.11 -5.91
C GLU A 32 -3.16 5.48 -5.26
N LEU A 33 -2.64 6.10 -4.20
CA LEU A 33 -1.51 5.58 -3.43
C LEU A 33 -1.86 4.27 -2.72
N ASP A 34 -3.04 4.12 -2.12
CA ASP A 34 -3.48 2.84 -1.54
C ASP A 34 -3.61 1.74 -2.60
N GLU A 35 -4.10 2.06 -3.80
CA GLU A 35 -4.17 1.11 -4.90
C GLU A 35 -2.77 0.64 -5.32
N ARG A 36 -1.85 1.58 -5.54
CA ARG A 36 -0.45 1.26 -5.88
C ARG A 36 0.22 0.44 -4.78
N ARG A 37 0.02 0.81 -3.51
CA ARG A 37 0.53 0.06 -2.35
C ARG A 37 0.07 -1.39 -2.40
N ARG A 38 -1.22 -1.65 -2.62
CA ARG A 38 -1.76 -3.02 -2.68
C ARG A 38 -1.23 -3.81 -3.87
N LYS A 39 -1.09 -3.17 -5.03
CA LYS A 39 -0.49 -3.81 -6.22
C LYS A 39 0.97 -4.19 -5.95
N ASN A 40 1.76 -3.29 -5.37
CA ASN A 40 3.16 -3.54 -5.07
C ASN A 40 3.34 -4.63 -4.01
N LEU A 41 2.52 -4.63 -2.94
CA LEU A 41 2.52 -5.72 -1.96
C LEU A 41 2.22 -7.08 -2.61
N PHE A 42 1.23 -7.13 -3.49
CA PHE A 42 0.91 -8.36 -4.22
C PHE A 42 2.06 -8.81 -5.12
N ALA A 43 2.66 -7.89 -5.88
CA ALA A 43 3.81 -8.19 -6.74
C ALA A 43 5.01 -8.71 -5.94
N VAL A 44 5.31 -8.09 -4.78
CA VAL A 44 6.38 -8.56 -3.87
C VAL A 44 6.13 -9.99 -3.41
N GLU A 45 4.91 -10.33 -3.01
CA GLU A 45 4.58 -11.69 -2.57
C GLU A 45 4.68 -12.71 -3.72
N GLN A 46 4.25 -12.35 -4.94
CA GLN A 46 4.45 -13.19 -6.12
C GLN A 46 5.93 -13.42 -6.43
N LEU A 47 6.75 -12.37 -6.39
CA LEU A 47 8.18 -12.46 -6.62
C LEU A 47 8.90 -13.28 -5.54
N LYS A 48 8.49 -13.18 -4.28
CA LYS A 48 9.01 -14.04 -3.20
C LYS A 48 8.68 -15.51 -3.45
N ALA A 49 7.47 -15.81 -3.91
CA ALA A 49 7.10 -17.18 -4.29
C ALA A 49 7.97 -17.68 -5.46
N GLU A 50 8.09 -16.89 -6.52
CA GLU A 50 8.93 -17.21 -7.68
C GLU A 50 10.41 -17.41 -7.30
N ARG A 51 10.95 -16.56 -6.41
CA ARG A 51 12.32 -16.69 -5.89
C ARG A 51 12.53 -18.03 -5.19
N ASN A 52 11.57 -18.44 -4.37
CA ASN A 52 11.65 -19.68 -3.59
C ASN A 52 11.53 -20.91 -4.50
N GLU A 53 10.70 -20.86 -5.53
CA GLU A 53 10.60 -21.91 -6.55
C GLU A 53 11.90 -22.02 -7.37
N ASN A 54 12.42 -20.89 -7.85
CA ASN A 54 13.71 -20.85 -8.56
C ASN A 54 14.85 -21.39 -7.70
N SER A 55 14.88 -21.05 -6.40
CA SER A 55 15.90 -21.54 -5.47
C SER A 55 15.86 -23.06 -5.32
N LYS A 56 14.67 -23.67 -5.29
CA LYS A 56 14.49 -25.13 -5.29
C LYS A 56 14.97 -25.75 -6.60
N ALA A 57 14.61 -25.15 -7.74
CA ALA A 57 15.05 -25.61 -9.05
C ALA A 57 16.58 -25.55 -9.21
N VAL A 58 17.24 -24.49 -8.71
CA VAL A 58 18.70 -24.38 -8.68
C VAL A 58 19.33 -25.53 -7.88
N ALA A 59 18.77 -25.85 -6.71
CA ALA A 59 19.27 -26.94 -5.88
C ALA A 59 19.16 -28.30 -6.59
N GLU A 60 18.05 -28.54 -7.29
CA GLU A 60 17.84 -29.77 -8.06
C GLU A 60 18.81 -29.86 -9.24
N CYS A 61 18.98 -28.79 -10.04
CA CYS A 61 19.94 -28.78 -11.15
C CYS A 61 21.37 -29.05 -10.67
N LYS A 62 21.78 -28.46 -9.54
CA LYS A 62 23.11 -28.72 -8.94
C LYS A 62 23.27 -30.17 -8.51
N LYS A 63 22.20 -30.80 -8.01
CA LYS A 63 22.20 -32.21 -7.60
C LYS A 63 22.27 -33.17 -8.79
N THR A 64 21.59 -32.83 -9.89
CA THR A 64 21.56 -33.64 -11.12
C THR A 64 22.71 -33.34 -12.08
N GLY A 65 23.57 -32.37 -11.76
CA GLY A 65 24.69 -31.94 -12.61
C GLY A 65 24.25 -31.15 -13.85
N GLN A 66 23.03 -30.62 -13.85
CA GLN A 66 22.50 -29.76 -14.91
C GLN A 66 22.94 -28.30 -14.72
N ASP A 67 22.98 -27.55 -15.81
CA ASP A 67 23.26 -26.11 -15.76
C ASP A 67 22.13 -25.34 -15.06
N ALA A 68 22.51 -24.55 -14.05
CA ALA A 68 21.60 -23.72 -13.26
C ALA A 68 21.81 -22.21 -13.49
N SER A 69 22.69 -21.82 -14.42
CA SER A 69 23.14 -20.43 -14.59
C SER A 69 21.98 -19.46 -14.85
N GLY A 70 21.00 -19.85 -15.70
CA GLY A 70 19.81 -19.05 -15.97
C GLY A 70 18.91 -18.86 -14.74
N LEU A 71 18.72 -19.91 -13.93
CA LEU A 71 17.91 -19.84 -12.71
C LEU A 71 18.59 -19.01 -11.61
N ILE A 72 19.92 -19.07 -11.53
CA ILE A 72 20.73 -18.24 -10.62
C ILE A 72 20.58 -16.76 -11.00
N GLU A 73 20.68 -16.44 -12.29
CA GLU A 73 20.51 -15.06 -12.75
C GLU A 73 19.08 -14.56 -12.53
N ARG A 74 18.06 -15.38 -12.82
CA ARG A 74 16.66 -15.02 -12.53
C ARG A 74 16.44 -14.76 -11.04
N THR A 75 17.01 -15.58 -10.16
CA THR A 75 16.93 -15.38 -8.71
C THR A 75 17.57 -14.04 -8.29
N ARG A 76 18.69 -13.66 -8.91
CA ARG A 76 19.35 -12.37 -8.67
C ARG A 76 18.49 -11.20 -9.11
N VAL A 77 17.90 -11.29 -10.30
CA VAL A 77 17.00 -10.27 -10.86
C VAL A 77 15.76 -10.10 -9.99
N ILE A 78 15.11 -11.19 -9.57
CA ILE A 78 13.96 -11.14 -8.65
C ILE A 78 14.34 -10.42 -7.35
N GLY A 79 15.54 -10.68 -6.81
CA GLY A 79 16.02 -9.98 -5.61
C GLY A 79 16.12 -8.46 -5.79
N GLN A 80 16.48 -7.99 -6.99
CA GLN A 80 16.53 -6.56 -7.32
C GLN A 80 15.13 -5.98 -7.50
N GLU A 81 14.23 -6.70 -8.18
CA GLU A 81 12.83 -6.29 -8.36
C GLU A 81 12.12 -6.14 -7.00
N ILE A 82 12.29 -7.10 -6.08
CA ILE A 82 11.74 -7.01 -4.73
C ILE A 82 12.27 -5.78 -4.01
N LYS A 83 13.58 -5.54 -4.06
CA LYS A 83 14.19 -4.38 -3.39
C LYS A 83 13.64 -3.05 -3.92
N ALA A 84 13.49 -2.92 -5.24
CA ALA A 84 12.92 -1.72 -5.84
C ALA A 84 11.46 -1.50 -5.41
N LEU A 85 10.65 -2.56 -5.37
CA LEU A 85 9.27 -2.49 -4.91
C LEU A 85 9.17 -2.15 -3.41
N ASP A 86 10.05 -2.68 -2.57
CA ASP A 86 10.11 -2.36 -1.14
C ASP A 86 10.46 -0.88 -0.91
N GLU A 87 11.40 -0.33 -1.68
CA GLU A 87 11.74 1.10 -1.66
C GLU A 87 10.55 1.99 -2.09
N GLU A 88 9.84 1.60 -3.15
CA GLU A 88 8.63 2.30 -3.60
C GLU A 88 7.50 2.21 -2.55
N LEU A 89 7.31 1.04 -1.93
CA LEU A 89 6.34 0.84 -0.86
C LEU A 89 6.62 1.76 0.32
N ALA A 90 7.88 1.90 0.74
CA ALA A 90 8.25 2.80 1.83
C ALA A 90 7.91 4.26 1.52
N GLN A 91 8.14 4.71 0.28
CA GLN A 91 7.78 6.06 -0.17
C GLN A 91 6.26 6.26 -0.20
N ILE A 92 5.52 5.30 -0.73
CA ILE A 92 4.06 5.32 -0.77
C ILE A 92 3.48 5.36 0.65
N GLU A 93 4.00 4.55 1.56
CA GLU A 93 3.54 4.51 2.95
C GLU A 93 3.79 5.82 3.69
N ALA A 94 4.97 6.42 3.51
CA ALA A 94 5.26 7.73 4.06
C ALA A 94 4.28 8.79 3.53
N ARG A 95 4.02 8.79 2.22
CA ARG A 95 3.09 9.75 1.61
C ARG A 95 1.65 9.55 2.07
N ILE A 96 1.20 8.30 2.18
CA ILE A 96 -0.12 7.95 2.74
C ILE A 96 -0.23 8.50 4.17
N GLN A 97 0.79 8.32 5.01
CA GLN A 97 0.79 8.82 6.38
C GLN A 97 0.70 10.35 6.45
N GLU A 98 1.45 11.06 5.60
CA GLU A 98 1.36 12.53 5.50
C GLU A 98 -0.06 13.00 5.18
N ILE A 99 -0.71 12.36 4.20
CA ILE A 99 -2.07 12.73 3.80
C ILE A 99 -3.08 12.39 4.90
N LEU A 100 -2.94 11.23 5.55
CA LEU A 100 -3.82 10.83 6.64
C LEU A 100 -3.71 11.75 7.87
N LEU A 101 -2.55 12.35 8.12
CA LEU A 101 -2.37 13.36 9.17
C LEU A 101 -3.15 14.64 8.88
N ALA A 102 -3.33 14.99 7.59
CA ALA A 102 -4.13 16.13 7.17
C ALA A 102 -5.64 15.87 7.23
N ILE A 103 -6.08 14.60 7.22
CA ILE A 103 -7.50 14.23 7.26
C ILE A 103 -8.01 14.20 8.71
N PRO A 104 -8.94 15.10 9.11
CA PRO A 104 -9.52 15.07 10.43
C PRO A 104 -10.40 13.82 10.62
N ASN A 105 -10.60 13.39 11.87
CA ASN A 105 -11.61 12.39 12.17
C ASN A 105 -13.01 12.92 11.79
N ILE A 106 -13.78 12.11 11.06
CA ILE A 106 -15.17 12.45 10.70
C ILE A 106 -16.08 12.06 11.88
N PRO A 107 -16.97 12.95 12.33
CA PRO A 107 -17.91 12.62 13.40
C PRO A 107 -18.80 11.44 12.97
N HIS A 108 -19.06 10.53 13.91
CA HIS A 108 -19.95 9.41 13.67
C HIS A 108 -21.38 9.93 13.44
N PRO A 109 -22.19 9.36 12.52
CA PRO A 109 -23.56 9.84 12.23
C PRO A 109 -24.53 9.76 13.42
N SER A 110 -24.15 9.06 14.49
CA SER A 110 -24.89 9.03 15.77
C SER A 110 -24.60 10.23 16.68
N VAL A 111 -23.64 11.10 16.32
CA VAL A 111 -23.37 12.32 17.08
C VAL A 111 -24.36 13.37 16.57
N PRO A 112 -25.31 13.85 17.40
CA PRO A 112 -26.20 14.92 16.99
C PRO A 112 -25.37 16.13 16.54
N GLU A 113 -25.78 16.80 15.47
CA GLU A 113 -25.20 18.09 15.08
C GLU A 113 -25.41 19.07 16.24
N GLY A 114 -24.39 19.20 17.09
CA GLY A 114 -24.37 20.16 18.17
C GLY A 114 -24.17 21.54 17.58
N ASP A 115 -25.27 22.18 17.23
CA ASP A 115 -25.32 23.64 17.19
C ASP A 115 -25.12 24.15 18.63
N SER A 116 -24.37 25.23 18.78
CA SER A 116 -24.11 25.99 20.02
C SER A 116 -23.09 25.42 21.03
N SER A 117 -22.03 26.21 21.23
CA SER A 117 -21.92 26.92 22.51
C SER A 117 -21.46 28.35 22.21
N ASP A 118 -22.42 29.28 22.24
CA ASP A 118 -22.20 30.60 22.82
C ASP A 118 -21.62 30.41 24.24
N ASP A 119 -20.58 31.21 24.55
CA ASP A 119 -19.83 31.38 25.82
C ASP A 119 -19.11 30.16 26.47
#